data_AF-A0ABD5QRT9-F1
#
_entry.id   AF-A0ABD5QRT9-F1
#
_cell.length_a   1.000
_cell.length_b   1.000
_cell.length_c   1.000
_cell.angle_alpha   90.00
_cell.angle_beta   90.00
_cell.angle_gamma   90.00
#
_symmetry.space_group_name_H-M   'P 1'
#
loop_
_entity.id
_entity.type
_entity.pdbx_description
1 polymer ?
#
loop_
_entity_poly.entity_id
_entity_poly.type
_entity_poly.pdbx_seq_one_letter_code
_entity_poly.pdbx_strand_id
1 'polypeptide(L)'
;MSIVADAEAALEGRADVVAVGVDVELLSAVLSARHEDGEGRWRVACSPGVVDELGRAFVLGTAAAEACARGAIAFRTGTGARPDRTLFASSGRIDAVAGPETDRALLTEVDPDRAAAASEAVEARFEASEPASIGMPPRSRLLSAAREALDDRFADDLGVVLSTLGADPTALARSEALDDRTLLVALAARHDHLFSDVREWADDLGIAPKQTFSAARRALEERGLIESIKVPMGIGRPNYRLRAVDETLYRVDAEAFLPALREVFEAADAGSGPGAGGARVDDRPVWDRRP
;
A
#
# COMPACT_ATOMS: atom_id res chain seq x y z
N MET A 1 1.71 -16.86 17.93
CA MET A 1 1.74 -16.45 16.52
C MET A 1 0.58 -15.49 16.31
N SER A 2 0.69 -14.54 15.38
CA SER A 2 -0.47 -13.71 15.00
C SER A 2 -1.43 -14.55 14.17
N ILE A 3 -2.74 -14.28 14.28
CA ILE A 3 -3.77 -14.92 13.44
C ILE A 3 -3.49 -14.73 11.93
N VAL A 4 -2.82 -13.64 11.55
CA VAL A 4 -2.38 -13.39 10.17
C VAL A 4 -1.38 -14.44 9.70
N ALA A 5 -0.37 -14.73 10.52
CA ALA A 5 0.66 -15.72 10.18
C ALA A 5 0.07 -17.13 10.14
N ASP A 6 -0.84 -17.44 11.05
CA ASP A 6 -1.55 -18.73 11.05
C ASP A 6 -2.42 -18.87 9.80
N ALA A 7 -3.12 -17.79 9.38
CA ALA A 7 -3.93 -17.76 8.17
C ALA A 7 -3.08 -17.90 6.92
N GLU A 8 -1.97 -17.17 6.83
CA GLU A 8 -1.03 -17.25 5.70
C GLU A 8 -0.49 -18.67 5.54
N ALA A 9 0.04 -19.27 6.62
CA ALA A 9 0.54 -20.64 6.61
C ALA A 9 -0.56 -21.67 6.29
N ALA A 10 -1.80 -21.44 6.72
CA ALA A 10 -2.94 -22.31 6.39
C ALA A 10 -3.38 -22.19 4.93
N LEU A 11 -3.09 -21.07 4.27
CA LEU A 11 -3.45 -20.78 2.90
C LEU A 11 -2.36 -21.14 1.89
N GLU A 12 -1.10 -21.20 2.33
CA GLU A 12 0.05 -21.52 1.49
C GLU A 12 -0.14 -22.84 0.72
N GLY A 13 0.17 -22.79 -0.59
CA GLY A 13 0.04 -23.93 -1.49
C GLY A 13 -1.39 -24.34 -1.87
N ARG A 14 -2.43 -23.62 -1.42
CA ARG A 14 -3.82 -23.90 -1.82
C ARG A 14 -4.16 -23.26 -3.16
N ALA A 15 -4.98 -23.96 -3.93
CA ALA A 15 -5.60 -23.46 -5.16
C ALA A 15 -7.10 -23.19 -4.94
N ASP A 16 -7.65 -22.28 -5.75
CA ASP A 16 -9.09 -21.96 -5.83
C ASP A 16 -9.76 -21.60 -4.49
N VAL A 17 -9.02 -20.88 -3.64
CA VAL A 17 -9.50 -20.49 -2.31
C VAL A 17 -10.69 -19.53 -2.41
N VAL A 18 -11.74 -19.81 -1.64
CA VAL A 18 -12.84 -18.87 -1.37
C VAL A 18 -12.76 -18.38 0.06
N ALA A 19 -12.48 -17.09 0.20
CA ALA A 19 -12.37 -16.42 1.48
C ALA A 19 -13.59 -15.51 1.68
N VAL A 20 -14.22 -15.59 2.83
CA VAL A 20 -15.57 -15.06 3.07
C VAL A 20 -15.59 -14.45 4.47
N GLY A 21 -16.09 -13.22 4.62
CA GLY A 21 -16.04 -12.50 5.91
C GLY A 21 -14.62 -12.03 6.29
N VAL A 22 -13.77 -11.77 5.30
CA VAL A 22 -12.37 -11.36 5.50
C VAL A 22 -12.31 -9.88 5.88
N ASP A 23 -11.52 -9.53 6.90
CA ASP A 23 -11.19 -8.15 7.27
C ASP A 23 -9.86 -7.71 6.61
N VAL A 24 -9.47 -6.44 6.79
CA VAL A 24 -8.24 -5.90 6.16
C VAL A 24 -6.98 -6.63 6.65
N GLU A 25 -6.94 -7.00 7.93
CA GLU A 25 -5.81 -7.69 8.53
C GLU A 25 -5.60 -9.06 7.87
N LEU A 26 -6.65 -9.88 7.77
CA LEU A 26 -6.58 -11.21 7.16
C LEU A 26 -6.48 -11.18 5.64
N LEU A 27 -6.87 -10.08 5.00
CA LEU A 27 -6.70 -9.93 3.57
C LEU A 27 -5.21 -9.85 3.17
N SER A 28 -4.36 -9.30 4.03
CA SER A 28 -2.91 -9.32 3.81
C SER A 28 -2.36 -10.74 3.74
N ALA A 29 -2.83 -11.65 4.61
CA ALA A 29 -2.48 -13.07 4.58
C ALA A 29 -2.96 -13.75 3.28
N VAL A 30 -4.19 -13.44 2.83
CA VAL A 30 -4.73 -13.95 1.56
C VAL A 30 -3.87 -13.51 0.37
N LEU A 31 -3.44 -12.25 0.34
CA LEU A 31 -2.61 -11.73 -0.74
C LEU A 31 -1.18 -12.28 -0.69
N SER A 32 -0.62 -12.50 0.50
CA SER A 32 0.76 -12.98 0.69
C SER A 32 0.88 -14.48 0.42
N ALA A 33 -0.07 -15.29 0.90
CA ALA A 33 -0.09 -16.74 0.65
C ALA A 33 -0.34 -17.08 -0.83
N ARG A 34 -0.97 -16.16 -1.57
CA ARG A 34 -1.17 -16.32 -3.00
C ARG A 34 0.15 -16.03 -3.73
N HIS A 35 0.82 -17.08 -4.20
CA HIS A 35 1.96 -16.92 -5.11
C HIS A 35 1.52 -16.22 -6.41
N GLU A 36 2.33 -15.28 -6.91
CA GLU A 36 2.05 -14.59 -8.18
C GLU A 36 1.93 -15.55 -9.37
N ASP A 37 2.66 -16.67 -9.32
CA ASP A 37 2.68 -17.73 -10.34
C ASP A 37 1.73 -18.91 -10.03
N GLY A 38 0.93 -18.82 -8.96
CA GLY A 38 0.04 -19.90 -8.56
C GLY A 38 -1.10 -20.13 -9.55
N GLU A 39 -1.36 -21.40 -9.89
CA GLU A 39 -2.57 -21.79 -10.61
C GLU A 39 -3.80 -21.71 -9.69
N GLY A 40 -4.92 -21.20 -10.22
CA GLY A 40 -6.20 -21.14 -9.51
C GLY A 40 -6.73 -19.72 -9.29
N ARG A 41 -8.06 -19.59 -9.23
CA ARG A 41 -8.74 -18.30 -9.04
C ARG A 41 -9.22 -18.15 -7.61
N TRP A 42 -8.61 -17.20 -6.91
CA TRP A 42 -9.00 -16.88 -5.55
C TRP A 42 -10.23 -15.95 -5.56
N ARG A 43 -11.10 -16.12 -4.59
CA ARG A 43 -12.38 -15.42 -4.50
C ARG A 43 -12.52 -14.86 -3.09
N VAL A 44 -12.76 -13.56 -2.97
CA VAL A 44 -12.87 -12.87 -1.67
C VAL A 44 -14.20 -12.15 -1.56
N ALA A 45 -14.99 -12.47 -0.54
CA ALA A 45 -16.16 -11.69 -0.14
C ALA A 45 -15.92 -11.04 1.22
N CYS A 46 -16.06 -9.72 1.28
CA CYS A 46 -15.83 -8.90 2.47
C CYS A 46 -16.99 -7.92 2.70
N SER A 47 -16.93 -7.13 3.78
CA SER A 47 -17.91 -6.06 4.00
C SER A 47 -17.56 -4.84 3.12
N PRO A 48 -18.54 -3.97 2.78
CA PRO A 48 -18.25 -2.73 2.07
C PRO A 48 -17.19 -1.85 2.77
N GLY A 49 -17.16 -1.87 4.11
CA GLY A 49 -16.18 -1.12 4.90
C GLY A 49 -14.73 -1.55 4.66
N VAL A 50 -14.49 -2.84 4.37
CA VAL A 50 -13.15 -3.35 4.02
C VAL A 50 -12.71 -2.80 2.66
N VAL A 51 -13.61 -2.70 1.68
CA VAL A 51 -13.30 -2.11 0.37
C VAL A 51 -12.99 -0.62 0.49
N ASP A 52 -13.76 0.10 1.31
CA ASP A 52 -13.49 1.51 1.62
C ASP A 52 -12.12 1.70 2.28
N GLU A 53 -11.72 0.79 3.17
CA GLU A 53 -10.42 0.81 3.83
C GLU A 53 -9.27 0.49 2.86
N LEU A 54 -9.44 -0.47 1.94
CA LEU A 54 -8.51 -0.71 0.84
C LEU A 54 -8.34 0.52 -0.05
N GLY A 55 -9.42 1.30 -0.26
CA GLY A 55 -9.36 2.59 -0.96
C GLY A 55 -8.55 3.67 -0.23
N ARG A 56 -8.11 3.43 1.02
CA ARG A 56 -7.29 4.34 1.82
C ARG A 56 -5.92 3.78 2.19
N ALA A 57 -5.74 2.47 2.13
CA ALA A 57 -4.48 1.79 2.39
C ALA A 57 -3.65 1.69 1.10
N PHE A 58 -2.70 2.59 0.88
CA PHE A 58 -1.96 2.67 -0.38
C PHE A 58 -1.23 1.36 -0.75
N VAL A 59 -0.51 0.75 0.19
CA VAL A 59 0.29 -0.46 -0.05
C VAL A 59 -0.62 -1.66 -0.35
N LEU A 60 -1.52 -1.98 0.58
CA LEU A 60 -2.44 -3.11 0.48
C LEU A 60 -3.46 -2.91 -0.65
N GLY A 61 -4.03 -1.71 -0.77
CA GLY A 61 -5.05 -1.37 -1.77
C GLY A 61 -4.54 -1.48 -3.20
N THR A 62 -3.33 -1.00 -3.49
CA THR A 62 -2.71 -1.16 -4.83
C THR A 62 -2.35 -2.62 -5.11
N ALA A 63 -1.93 -3.39 -4.10
CA ALA A 63 -1.68 -4.83 -4.23
C ALA A 63 -2.95 -5.61 -4.55
N ALA A 64 -4.02 -5.34 -3.80
CA ALA A 64 -5.32 -5.96 -4.00
C ALA A 64 -5.92 -5.58 -5.37
N ALA A 65 -5.81 -4.32 -5.77
CA ALA A 65 -6.24 -3.86 -7.09
C ALA A 65 -5.43 -4.53 -8.23
N GLU A 66 -4.12 -4.73 -8.04
CA GLU A 66 -3.27 -5.49 -8.98
C GLU A 66 -3.73 -6.95 -9.10
N ALA A 67 -4.01 -7.62 -7.99
CA ALA A 67 -4.52 -8.99 -7.99
C ALA A 67 -5.88 -9.11 -8.71
N CYS A 68 -6.76 -8.12 -8.56
CA CYS A 68 -8.00 -8.00 -9.33
C CYS A 68 -7.74 -7.81 -10.82
N ALA A 69 -6.85 -6.88 -11.18
CA ALA A 69 -6.56 -6.55 -12.57
C ALA A 69 -5.93 -7.74 -13.34
N ARG A 70 -5.13 -8.55 -12.66
CA ARG A 70 -4.60 -9.81 -13.20
C ARG A 70 -5.62 -10.96 -13.23
N GLY A 71 -6.85 -10.73 -12.77
CA GLY A 71 -7.93 -11.72 -12.75
C GLY A 71 -7.70 -12.85 -11.74
N ALA A 72 -6.81 -12.64 -10.78
CA ALA A 72 -6.32 -13.69 -9.91
C ALA A 72 -7.01 -13.71 -8.54
N ILE A 73 -7.55 -12.56 -8.12
CA ILE A 73 -8.57 -12.49 -7.07
C ILE A 73 -9.83 -11.84 -7.63
N ALA A 74 -10.98 -12.47 -7.43
CA ALA A 74 -12.27 -11.85 -7.63
C ALA A 74 -12.79 -11.28 -6.30
N PHE A 75 -13.01 -9.98 -6.22
CA PHE A 75 -13.55 -9.32 -5.03
C PHE A 75 -15.05 -9.09 -5.13
N ARG A 76 -15.74 -9.36 -4.02
CA ARG A 76 -17.16 -9.10 -3.83
C ARG A 76 -17.45 -8.52 -2.45
N THR A 77 -18.56 -7.83 -2.33
CA THR A 77 -19.10 -7.31 -1.07
C THR A 77 -20.49 -7.83 -0.80
N GLY A 78 -20.72 -8.35 0.40
CA GLY A 78 -22.02 -8.83 0.84
C GLY A 78 -22.77 -7.79 1.69
N THR A 79 -24.10 -7.80 1.62
CA THR A 79 -24.99 -6.99 2.47
C THR A 79 -25.49 -7.84 3.65
N GLY A 80 -24.67 -8.01 4.69
CA GLY A 80 -25.02 -8.76 5.90
C GLY A 80 -24.90 -7.90 7.16
N ALA A 81 -25.88 -7.97 8.06
CA ALA A 81 -25.92 -7.20 9.32
C ALA A 81 -25.03 -7.78 10.45
N ARG A 82 -24.33 -8.89 10.21
CA ARG A 82 -23.36 -9.49 11.15
C ARG A 82 -21.97 -9.47 10.52
N PRO A 83 -20.89 -9.35 11.31
CA PRO A 83 -19.60 -9.82 10.84
C PRO A 83 -19.77 -11.31 10.63
N ASP A 84 -19.85 -11.65 9.37
CA ASP A 84 -19.74 -13.01 8.95
C ASP A 84 -18.37 -13.54 9.38
N ARG A 85 -18.34 -14.65 10.11
CA ARG A 85 -17.08 -15.26 10.53
C ARG A 85 -16.17 -15.45 9.32
N THR A 86 -14.88 -15.14 9.49
CA THR A 86 -13.92 -15.36 8.42
C THR A 86 -13.76 -16.86 8.17
N LEU A 87 -13.99 -17.28 6.94
CA LEU A 87 -13.88 -18.65 6.47
C LEU A 87 -12.98 -18.69 5.24
N PHE A 88 -12.14 -19.71 5.16
CA PHE A 88 -11.33 -20.04 4.00
C PHE A 88 -11.70 -21.44 3.53
N ALA A 89 -12.16 -21.57 2.29
CA ALA A 89 -12.54 -22.83 1.69
C ALA A 89 -11.65 -23.18 0.50
N SER A 90 -11.24 -24.44 0.40
CA SER A 90 -10.69 -25.04 -0.82
C SER A 90 -11.12 -26.51 -0.87
N SER A 91 -10.80 -27.22 -1.95
CA SER A 91 -11.10 -28.65 -2.05
C SER A 91 -10.60 -29.43 -0.82
N GLY A 92 -11.51 -30.11 -0.13
CA GLY A 92 -11.22 -31.00 1.00
C GLY A 92 -10.80 -30.33 2.32
N ARG A 93 -10.84 -28.99 2.43
CA ARG A 93 -10.42 -28.29 3.64
C ARG A 93 -11.18 -26.98 3.85
N ILE A 94 -11.59 -26.75 5.10
CA ILE A 94 -12.11 -25.47 5.57
C ILE A 94 -11.30 -25.00 6.76
N ASP A 95 -10.98 -23.71 6.80
CA ASP A 95 -10.44 -23.05 7.98
C ASP A 95 -11.37 -21.91 8.41
N ALA A 96 -11.72 -21.87 9.68
CA ALA A 96 -12.57 -20.85 10.26
C ALA A 96 -11.82 -20.06 11.33
N VAL A 97 -11.87 -18.74 11.27
CA VAL A 97 -11.36 -17.89 12.34
C VAL A 97 -12.39 -17.85 13.46
N ALA A 98 -11.96 -18.21 14.66
CA ALA A 98 -12.80 -18.27 15.85
C ALA A 98 -12.08 -17.66 17.07
N GLY A 99 -12.84 -17.32 18.10
CA GLY A 99 -12.32 -16.68 19.31
C GLY A 99 -12.62 -15.17 19.36
N PRO A 100 -12.32 -14.51 20.50
CA PRO A 100 -12.42 -13.06 20.63
C PRO A 100 -11.36 -12.36 19.78
N GLU A 101 -11.55 -11.07 19.48
CA GLU A 101 -10.61 -10.29 18.65
C GLU A 101 -9.17 -10.32 19.15
N THR A 102 -8.97 -10.35 20.48
CA THR A 102 -7.64 -10.38 21.10
C THR A 102 -7.00 -11.76 21.17
N ASP A 103 -7.74 -12.83 20.85
CA ASP A 103 -7.29 -14.22 20.95
C ASP A 103 -7.99 -15.09 19.91
N ARG A 104 -7.74 -14.77 18.64
CA ARG A 104 -8.28 -15.51 17.49
C ARG A 104 -7.43 -16.75 17.21
N ALA A 105 -8.09 -17.84 16.80
CA ALA A 105 -7.46 -19.08 16.36
C ALA A 105 -8.14 -19.63 15.09
N LEU A 106 -7.41 -20.45 14.33
CA LEU A 106 -7.97 -21.20 13.22
C LEU A 106 -8.53 -22.55 13.68
N LEU A 107 -9.76 -22.83 13.25
CA LEU A 107 -10.39 -24.13 13.36
C LEU A 107 -10.41 -24.77 11.98
N THR A 108 -9.69 -25.88 11.84
CA THR A 108 -9.56 -26.61 10.58
C THR A 108 -10.51 -27.82 10.55
N GLU A 109 -11.22 -27.99 9.44
CA GLU A 109 -12.00 -29.17 9.11
C GLU A 109 -11.47 -29.80 7.82
N VAL A 110 -11.18 -31.10 7.86
CA VAL A 110 -10.63 -31.90 6.74
C VAL A 110 -11.41 -33.18 6.50
N ASP A 111 -12.45 -33.45 7.30
CA ASP A 111 -13.37 -34.53 7.05
C ASP A 111 -14.07 -34.30 5.70
N PRO A 112 -13.98 -35.24 4.73
CA PRO A 112 -14.41 -34.99 3.36
C PRO A 112 -15.87 -34.55 3.23
N ASP A 113 -16.77 -35.18 3.99
CA ASP A 113 -18.21 -34.90 3.91
C ASP A 113 -18.53 -33.53 4.52
N ARG A 114 -17.95 -33.21 5.68
CA ARG A 114 -18.14 -31.91 6.33
C ARG A 114 -17.47 -30.77 5.56
N ALA A 115 -16.25 -30.98 5.06
CA ALA A 115 -15.51 -29.99 4.30
C ALA A 115 -16.18 -29.68 2.96
N ALA A 116 -16.74 -30.67 2.27
CA ALA A 116 -17.50 -30.47 1.04
C ALA A 116 -18.76 -29.62 1.28
N ALA A 117 -19.60 -30.01 2.25
CA ALA A 117 -20.82 -29.27 2.57
C ALA A 117 -20.54 -27.83 3.03
N ALA A 118 -19.48 -27.63 3.83
CA ALA A 118 -19.07 -26.30 4.25
C ALA A 118 -18.46 -25.46 3.10
N SER A 119 -17.73 -26.09 2.17
CA SER A 119 -17.22 -25.42 0.96
C SER A 119 -18.37 -24.91 0.10
N GLU A 120 -19.38 -25.75 -0.17
CA GLU A 120 -20.58 -25.35 -0.92
C GLU A 120 -21.29 -24.14 -0.27
N ALA A 121 -21.39 -24.12 1.06
CA ALA A 121 -22.00 -23.01 1.78
C ALA A 121 -21.17 -21.71 1.67
N VAL A 122 -19.84 -21.81 1.72
CA VAL A 122 -18.93 -20.66 1.54
C VAL A 122 -19.01 -20.14 0.10
N GLU A 123 -19.03 -21.02 -0.89
CA GLU A 123 -19.17 -20.65 -2.30
C GLU A 123 -20.51 -19.98 -2.59
N ALA A 124 -21.62 -20.55 -2.11
CA ALA A 124 -22.95 -19.95 -2.27
C ALA A 124 -23.01 -18.53 -1.70
N ARG A 125 -22.30 -18.30 -0.59
CA ARG A 125 -22.22 -16.98 0.05
C ARG A 125 -21.39 -15.98 -0.74
N PHE A 126 -20.28 -16.41 -1.32
CA PHE A 126 -19.54 -15.59 -2.27
C PHE A 126 -20.41 -15.25 -3.49
N GLU A 127 -21.13 -16.23 -4.05
CA GLU A 127 -21.97 -16.01 -5.23
C GLU A 127 -23.17 -15.09 -4.97
N ALA A 128 -23.71 -15.08 -3.74
CA ALA A 128 -24.75 -14.15 -3.32
C ALA A 128 -24.25 -12.70 -3.10
N SER A 129 -22.94 -12.48 -3.08
CA SER A 129 -22.34 -11.15 -2.90
C SER A 129 -22.20 -10.41 -4.23
N GLU A 130 -22.13 -9.08 -4.18
CA GLU A 130 -22.03 -8.21 -5.36
C GLU A 130 -20.57 -7.96 -5.74
N PRO A 131 -20.19 -7.90 -7.04
CA PRO A 131 -18.86 -7.48 -7.46
C PRO A 131 -18.45 -6.13 -6.87
N ALA A 132 -17.22 -6.07 -6.34
CA ALA A 132 -16.68 -4.86 -5.72
C ALA A 132 -15.48 -4.31 -6.51
N SER A 133 -15.37 -2.99 -6.56
CA SER A 133 -14.21 -2.29 -7.12
C SER A 133 -13.43 -1.63 -5.99
N ILE A 134 -12.11 -1.85 -5.99
CA ILE A 134 -11.21 -1.22 -5.01
C ILE A 134 -10.93 0.21 -5.46
N GLY A 135 -11.02 1.17 -4.54
CA GLY A 135 -10.76 2.59 -4.78
C GLY A 135 -9.28 2.96 -4.88
N MET A 136 -8.44 2.07 -5.43
CA MET A 136 -7.00 2.27 -5.64
C MET A 136 -6.59 1.76 -7.02
N PRO A 137 -5.58 2.36 -7.68
CA PRO A 137 -5.10 1.86 -8.95
C PRO A 137 -4.31 0.54 -8.78
N PRO A 138 -4.38 -0.38 -9.74
CA PRO A 138 -3.43 -1.49 -9.84
C PRO A 138 -1.99 -0.98 -9.86
N ARG A 139 -1.05 -1.70 -9.23
CA ARG A 139 0.39 -1.33 -9.19
C ARG A 139 0.97 -1.12 -10.58
N SER A 140 0.64 -2.00 -11.52
CA SER A 140 1.08 -1.87 -12.93
C SER A 140 0.64 -0.54 -13.55
N ARG A 141 -0.62 -0.14 -13.36
CA ARG A 141 -1.17 1.15 -13.82
C ARG A 141 -0.52 2.33 -13.09
N LEU A 142 -0.36 2.22 -11.77
CA LEU A 142 0.30 3.23 -10.94
C LEU A 142 1.69 3.56 -11.47
N LEU A 143 2.52 2.53 -11.68
CA LEU A 143 3.89 2.69 -12.15
C LEU A 143 3.95 3.17 -13.60
N SER A 144 3.08 2.66 -14.49
CA SER A 144 3.02 3.14 -15.88
C SER A 144 2.67 4.63 -15.95
N ALA A 145 1.65 5.07 -15.20
CA ALA A 145 1.27 6.48 -15.16
C ALA A 145 2.34 7.36 -14.50
N ALA A 146 3.11 6.82 -13.55
CA ALA A 146 4.25 7.52 -12.96
C ALA A 146 5.37 7.77 -13.98
N ARG A 147 5.68 6.77 -14.83
CA ARG A 147 6.66 6.94 -15.92
C ARG A 147 6.25 8.04 -16.91
N GLU A 148 4.96 8.10 -17.23
CA GLU A 148 4.41 9.09 -18.17
C GLU A 148 4.39 10.51 -17.59
N ALA A 149 3.97 10.66 -16.33
CA ALA A 149 3.75 11.97 -15.71
C ALA A 149 4.99 12.55 -15.01
N LEU A 150 5.91 11.70 -14.57
CA LEU A 150 7.10 12.07 -13.79
C LEU A 150 8.37 11.65 -14.54
N ASP A 151 8.95 10.49 -14.22
CA ASP A 151 10.03 9.86 -14.99
C ASP A 151 10.18 8.37 -14.64
N ASP A 152 11.02 7.67 -15.40
CA ASP A 152 11.33 6.25 -15.17
C ASP A 152 11.97 6.02 -13.79
N ARG A 153 12.84 6.92 -13.33
CA ARG A 153 13.57 6.79 -12.06
C ARG A 153 12.61 6.79 -10.87
N PHE A 154 11.67 7.72 -10.83
CA PHE A 154 10.65 7.77 -9.78
C PHE A 154 9.77 6.52 -9.80
N ALA A 155 9.36 6.07 -11.00
CA ALA A 155 8.50 4.90 -11.13
C ALA A 155 9.23 3.61 -10.70
N ASP A 156 10.50 3.46 -11.07
CA ASP A 156 11.29 2.29 -10.73
C ASP A 156 11.59 2.25 -9.22
N ASP A 157 12.00 3.38 -8.61
CA ASP A 157 12.22 3.46 -7.16
C ASP A 157 10.92 3.21 -6.36
N LEU A 158 9.79 3.77 -6.80
CA LEU A 158 8.47 3.48 -6.20
C LEU A 158 8.11 1.99 -6.33
N GLY A 159 8.38 1.39 -7.48
CA GLY A 159 8.15 -0.04 -7.73
C GLY A 159 8.96 -0.93 -6.77
N VAL A 160 10.24 -0.60 -6.58
CA VAL A 160 11.11 -1.29 -5.62
C VAL A 160 10.59 -1.13 -4.20
N VAL A 161 10.29 0.08 -3.75
CA VAL A 161 9.75 0.31 -2.39
C VAL A 161 8.45 -0.47 -2.17
N LEU A 162 7.50 -0.43 -3.12
CA LEU A 162 6.25 -1.19 -3.00
C LEU A 162 6.48 -2.71 -2.97
N SER A 163 7.49 -3.21 -3.69
CA SER A 163 7.85 -4.63 -3.64
C SER A 163 8.38 -5.05 -2.27
N THR A 164 9.19 -4.20 -1.60
CA THR A 164 9.71 -4.48 -0.25
C THR A 164 8.62 -4.49 0.82
N LEU A 165 7.52 -3.77 0.61
CA LEU A 165 6.40 -3.68 1.54
C LEU A 165 5.38 -4.81 1.36
N GLY A 166 5.46 -5.57 0.26
CA GLY A 166 4.54 -6.68 0.00
C GLY A 166 3.08 -6.24 0.07
N ALA A 167 2.30 -6.87 0.95
CA ALA A 167 0.89 -6.56 1.21
C ALA A 167 0.64 -6.13 2.68
N ASP A 168 1.60 -5.48 3.33
CA ASP A 168 1.46 -5.00 4.71
C ASP A 168 0.28 -4.00 4.83
N PRO A 169 -0.75 -4.28 5.68
CA PRO A 169 -1.92 -3.43 5.85
C PRO A 169 -1.62 -2.14 6.62
N THR A 170 -0.55 -2.10 7.41
CA THR A 170 -0.18 -0.98 8.28
C THR A 170 0.87 -0.06 7.66
N ALA A 171 1.61 -0.56 6.67
CA ALA A 171 2.65 0.21 6.00
C ALA A 171 2.09 1.50 5.39
N LEU A 172 2.70 2.64 5.78
CA LEU A 172 2.38 3.97 5.26
C LEU A 172 0.92 4.40 5.53
N ALA A 173 0.37 3.98 6.66
CA ALA A 173 -0.97 4.35 7.08
C ALA A 173 -1.11 5.88 7.21
N ARG A 174 -2.20 6.45 6.67
CA ARG A 174 -2.48 7.90 6.67
C ARG A 174 -2.71 8.52 8.06
N SER A 175 -2.77 7.69 9.09
CA SER A 175 -2.81 8.10 10.50
C SER A 175 -1.42 8.41 11.07
N GLU A 176 -0.35 7.96 10.40
CA GLU A 176 1.03 8.18 10.82
C GLU A 176 1.59 9.49 10.26
N ALA A 177 2.64 10.00 10.90
CA ALA A 177 3.34 11.20 10.42
C ALA A 177 4.09 10.95 9.11
N LEU A 178 4.65 9.74 8.95
CA LEU A 178 5.26 9.25 7.71
C LEU A 178 4.29 8.28 7.04
N ASP A 179 3.52 8.81 6.11
CA ASP A 179 2.49 8.09 5.37
C ASP A 179 2.82 7.97 3.87
N ASP A 180 1.87 7.46 3.09
CA ASP A 180 1.96 7.34 1.63
C ASP A 180 2.31 8.67 0.95
N ARG A 181 1.67 9.77 1.35
CA ARG A 181 1.93 11.12 0.83
C ARG A 181 3.36 11.57 1.13
N THR A 182 3.86 11.28 2.34
CA THR A 182 5.22 11.60 2.76
C THR A 182 6.25 10.83 1.95
N LEU A 183 6.03 9.53 1.75
CA LEU A 183 6.87 8.72 0.84
C LEU A 183 6.91 9.32 -0.57
N LEU A 184 5.73 9.60 -1.16
CA LEU A 184 5.64 10.09 -2.55
C LEU A 184 6.34 11.45 -2.72
N VAL A 185 6.23 12.36 -1.74
CA VAL A 185 6.94 13.65 -1.76
C VAL A 185 8.45 13.44 -1.60
N ALA A 186 8.89 12.52 -0.75
CA ALA A 186 10.31 12.24 -0.55
C ALA A 186 10.95 11.62 -1.81
N LEU A 187 10.30 10.65 -2.45
CA LEU A 187 10.74 10.09 -3.75
C LEU A 187 10.76 11.17 -4.83
N ALA A 188 9.75 12.04 -4.88
CA ALA A 188 9.75 13.14 -5.82
C ALA A 188 10.93 14.09 -5.61
N ALA A 189 11.27 14.39 -4.35
CA ALA A 189 12.42 15.21 -4.00
C ALA A 189 13.76 14.54 -4.36
N ARG A 190 13.86 13.22 -4.19
CA ARG A 190 15.02 12.42 -4.60
C ARG A 190 15.31 12.53 -6.10
N HIS A 191 14.28 12.70 -6.93
CA HIS A 191 14.41 12.81 -8.39
C HIS A 191 14.19 14.22 -8.96
N ASP A 192 14.22 15.27 -8.12
CA ASP A 192 14.07 16.68 -8.53
C ASP A 192 12.72 17.04 -9.23
N HIS A 193 11.63 16.33 -8.91
CA HIS A 193 10.31 16.54 -9.51
C HIS A 193 9.60 17.81 -9.03
N LEU A 194 8.68 18.33 -9.85
CA LEU A 194 7.81 19.42 -9.42
C LEU A 194 6.73 18.90 -8.47
N PHE A 195 6.47 19.65 -7.41
CA PHE A 195 5.41 19.35 -6.46
C PHE A 195 4.01 19.38 -7.11
N SER A 196 3.81 20.17 -8.17
CA SER A 196 2.57 20.14 -8.96
C SER A 196 2.33 18.77 -9.56
N ASP A 197 3.35 18.24 -10.23
CA ASP A 197 3.24 17.08 -11.12
C ASP A 197 2.95 15.83 -10.29
N VAL A 198 3.64 15.66 -9.16
CA VAL A 198 3.44 14.51 -8.25
C VAL A 198 2.05 14.52 -7.63
N ARG A 199 1.54 15.70 -7.24
CA ARG A 199 0.19 15.82 -6.68
C ARG A 199 -0.89 15.60 -7.72
N GLU A 200 -0.66 16.11 -8.93
CA GLU A 200 -1.57 15.94 -10.06
C GLU A 200 -1.66 14.48 -10.47
N TRP A 201 -0.53 13.83 -10.68
CA TRP A 201 -0.44 12.40 -10.93
C TRP A 201 -1.17 11.57 -9.86
N ALA A 202 -0.94 11.86 -8.58
CA ALA A 202 -1.57 11.10 -7.50
C ALA A 202 -3.09 11.33 -7.39
N ASP A 203 -3.56 12.55 -7.65
CA ASP A 203 -5.00 12.89 -7.65
C ASP A 203 -5.72 12.30 -8.85
N ASP A 204 -5.12 12.38 -10.04
CA ASP A 204 -5.67 11.86 -11.29
C ASP A 204 -5.84 10.32 -11.26
N LEU A 205 -4.98 9.63 -10.49
CA LEU A 205 -5.10 8.20 -10.21
C LEU A 205 -6.04 7.86 -9.04
N GLY A 206 -6.57 8.85 -8.33
CA GLY A 206 -7.43 8.65 -7.17
C GLY A 206 -6.67 8.16 -5.92
N ILE A 207 -5.36 8.30 -5.85
CA ILE A 207 -4.55 7.90 -4.68
C ILE A 207 -4.90 8.81 -3.51
N ALA A 208 -4.68 10.12 -3.67
CA ALA A 208 -4.96 11.11 -2.63
C ALA A 208 -5.20 12.50 -3.23
N PRO A 209 -6.10 13.31 -2.65
CA PRO A 209 -6.38 14.66 -3.16
C PRO A 209 -5.18 15.61 -3.11
N LYS A 210 -5.00 16.47 -4.13
CA LYS A 210 -3.85 17.41 -4.25
C LYS A 210 -3.58 18.22 -2.99
N GLN A 211 -4.63 18.67 -2.29
CA GLN A 211 -4.51 19.50 -1.09
C GLN A 211 -3.82 18.79 0.08
N THR A 212 -3.87 17.45 0.12
CA THR A 212 -3.40 16.66 1.26
C THR A 212 -1.88 16.54 1.33
N PHE A 213 -1.19 16.72 0.20
CA PHE A 213 0.27 16.65 0.12
C PHE A 213 1.00 17.84 0.73
N SER A 214 0.30 18.96 0.97
CA SER A 214 0.95 20.17 1.52
C SER A 214 1.51 19.95 2.92
N ALA A 215 0.84 19.11 3.73
CA ALA A 215 1.30 18.75 5.07
C ALA A 215 2.56 17.87 4.99
N ALA A 216 2.55 16.83 4.17
CA ALA A 216 3.71 15.95 3.92
C ALA A 216 4.95 16.74 3.47
N ARG A 217 4.79 17.66 2.51
CA ARG A 217 5.89 18.54 2.06
C ARG A 217 6.44 19.39 3.19
N ARG A 218 5.58 20.04 3.98
CA ARG A 218 6.02 20.87 5.12
C ARG A 218 6.74 20.05 6.18
N ALA A 219 6.24 18.85 6.50
CA ALA A 219 6.86 17.97 7.47
C ALA A 219 8.30 17.59 7.09
N LEU A 220 8.55 17.33 5.79
CA LEU A 220 9.90 17.05 5.27
C LEU A 220 10.79 18.32 5.21
N GLU A 221 10.23 19.49 4.86
CA GLU A 221 10.96 20.77 4.86
C GLU A 221 11.38 21.21 6.26
N GLU A 222 10.47 21.11 7.24
CA GLU A 222 10.70 21.50 8.64
C GLU A 222 11.78 20.62 9.30
N ARG A 223 11.92 19.37 8.84
CA ARG A 223 12.98 18.44 9.24
C ARG A 223 14.29 18.60 8.47
N GLY A 224 14.35 19.53 7.50
CA GLY A 224 15.54 19.75 6.67
C GLY A 224 15.88 18.61 5.71
N LEU A 225 14.95 17.69 5.48
CA LEU A 225 15.17 16.51 4.63
C LEU A 225 15.07 16.87 3.14
N ILE A 226 14.21 17.81 2.80
CA ILE A 226 14.01 18.32 1.46
C ILE A 226 13.96 19.85 1.46
N GLU A 227 14.17 20.45 0.29
CA GLU A 227 13.88 21.86 0.03
C GLU A 227 12.89 22.02 -1.14
N SER A 228 12.18 23.15 -1.16
CA SER A 228 11.33 23.55 -2.29
C SER A 228 11.89 24.79 -2.97
N ILE A 229 12.38 24.61 -4.19
CA ILE A 229 12.92 25.69 -5.01
C ILE A 229 11.79 26.27 -5.85
N LYS A 230 11.58 27.59 -5.77
CA LYS A 230 10.55 28.27 -6.57
C LYS A 230 10.89 28.18 -8.07
N VAL A 231 9.95 27.69 -8.85
CA VAL A 231 10.02 27.65 -10.31
C VAL A 231 9.03 28.67 -10.88
N PRO A 232 9.50 29.72 -11.60
CA PRO A 232 8.62 30.67 -12.26
C PRO A 232 7.79 29.98 -13.35
N MET A 233 6.47 29.98 -13.20
CA MET A 233 5.52 29.40 -14.15
C MET A 233 4.47 30.45 -14.51
N GLY A 234 4.85 31.41 -15.36
CA GLY A 234 3.92 32.42 -15.88
C GLY A 234 3.04 33.10 -14.82
N ILE A 235 1.75 33.31 -15.15
CA ILE A 235 0.74 33.89 -14.24
C ILE A 235 0.09 32.77 -13.43
N GLY A 236 0.29 32.75 -12.11
CA GLY A 236 -0.30 31.74 -11.22
C GLY A 236 0.42 31.63 -9.88
N ARG A 237 0.06 30.62 -9.07
CA ARG A 237 0.84 30.25 -7.88
C ARG A 237 2.17 29.66 -8.34
N PRO A 238 3.31 30.03 -7.72
CA PRO A 238 4.60 29.46 -8.09
C PRO A 238 4.59 27.94 -7.87
N ASN A 239 5.14 27.20 -8.85
CA ASN A 239 5.45 25.79 -8.65
C ASN A 239 6.73 25.65 -7.85
N TYR A 240 6.86 24.51 -7.18
CA TYR A 240 8.02 24.19 -6.36
C TYR A 240 8.69 22.96 -6.94
N ARG A 241 9.97 23.07 -7.28
CA ARG A 241 10.81 21.90 -7.50
C ARG A 241 11.21 21.36 -6.14
N LEU A 242 10.87 20.10 -5.88
CA LEU A 242 11.27 19.39 -4.68
C LEU A 242 12.69 18.90 -4.88
N ARG A 243 13.53 18.99 -3.85
CA ARG A 243 14.89 18.52 -3.90
C ARG A 243 15.31 17.90 -2.58
N ALA A 244 15.86 16.70 -2.60
CA ALA A 244 16.44 16.08 -1.42
C ALA A 244 17.66 16.89 -0.95
N VAL A 245 17.72 17.18 0.35
CA VAL A 245 18.83 17.90 1.00
C VAL A 245 19.66 16.93 1.82
N ASP A 246 19.00 16.06 2.58
CA ASP A 246 19.67 15.02 3.35
C ASP A 246 20.33 14.00 2.40
N GLU A 247 21.63 13.77 2.60
CA GLU A 247 22.43 12.91 1.73
C GLU A 247 21.94 11.46 1.72
N THR A 248 21.35 11.01 2.82
CA THR A 248 20.80 9.66 2.95
C THR A 248 19.71 9.43 1.91
N LEU A 249 18.84 10.42 1.66
CA LEU A 249 17.69 10.25 0.77
C LEU A 249 18.06 10.03 -0.70
N TYR A 250 19.24 10.48 -1.14
CA TYR A 250 19.66 10.35 -2.53
C TYR A 250 20.87 9.46 -2.77
N ARG A 251 21.50 8.94 -1.70
CA ARG A 251 22.63 8.01 -1.81
C ARG A 251 22.27 6.55 -1.57
N VAL A 252 21.19 6.28 -0.83
CA VAL A 252 20.76 4.89 -0.59
C VAL A 252 20.14 4.28 -1.85
N ASP A 253 20.34 2.98 -2.03
CA ASP A 253 19.61 2.20 -3.03
C ASP A 253 18.10 2.23 -2.77
N ALA A 254 17.29 1.97 -3.80
CA ALA A 254 15.84 2.10 -3.71
C ALA A 254 15.22 1.16 -2.65
N GLU A 255 15.79 -0.03 -2.47
CA GLU A 255 15.39 -1.02 -1.45
C GLU A 255 15.57 -0.48 -0.03
N ALA A 256 16.59 0.35 0.17
CA ALA A 256 16.92 0.95 1.48
C ALA A 256 16.26 2.32 1.67
N PHE A 257 15.58 2.88 0.66
CA PHE A 257 15.05 4.24 0.70
C PHE A 257 14.04 4.46 1.83
N LEU A 258 13.00 3.61 1.94
CA LEU A 258 11.97 3.79 2.98
C LEU A 258 12.51 3.56 4.40
N PRO A 259 13.31 2.50 4.69
CA PRO A 259 13.98 2.37 5.99
C PRO A 259 14.83 3.59 6.35
N ALA A 260 15.63 4.10 5.40
CA ALA A 260 16.46 5.27 5.61
C ALA A 260 15.63 6.55 5.82
N LEU A 261 14.56 6.74 5.04
CA LEU A 261 13.63 7.86 5.21
C LEU A 261 13.00 7.84 6.61
N ARG A 262 12.56 6.67 7.09
CA ARG A 262 12.01 6.52 8.46
C ARG A 262 13.04 6.93 9.51
N GLU A 263 14.26 6.41 9.41
CA GLU A 263 15.34 6.72 10.36
C GLU A 263 15.61 8.23 10.44
N VAL A 264 15.83 8.90 9.30
CA VAL A 264 16.13 10.34 9.30
C VAL A 264 14.91 11.19 9.68
N PHE A 265 13.69 10.73 9.37
CA PHE A 265 12.45 11.42 9.73
C PHE A 265 12.21 11.40 11.25
N GLU A 266 12.44 10.26 11.90
CA GLU A 266 12.34 10.10 13.35
C GLU A 266 13.47 10.80 14.10
N ALA A 267 14.70 10.73 13.58
CA ALA A 267 15.86 11.41 14.18
C ALA A 267 15.67 12.94 14.23
N ALA A 268 15.06 13.52 13.20
CA ALA A 268 14.75 14.94 13.17
C ALA A 268 13.68 15.35 14.20
N ASP A 269 12.73 14.45 14.51
CA ASP A 269 11.75 14.67 15.58
C ASP A 269 12.39 14.61 16.98
N ALA A 270 13.34 13.71 17.19
CA ALA A 270 14.09 13.62 18.44
C ALA A 270 15.07 14.80 18.65
N GLY A 271 15.57 15.39 17.56
CA GLY A 271 16.59 16.45 17.56
C GLY A 271 16.06 17.90 17.51
N SER A 272 14.74 18.12 17.56
CA SER A 272 14.12 19.43 17.38
C SER A 272 14.35 20.42 18.55
N GLY A 273 15.58 20.91 18.68
CA GLY A 273 15.87 22.28 19.11
C GLY A 273 15.87 23.23 17.91
N PRO A 274 15.63 24.54 18.09
CA PRO A 274 15.42 25.45 16.97
C PRO A 274 16.74 25.72 16.23
N GLY A 275 16.79 25.30 14.97
CA GLY A 275 17.63 25.90 13.95
C GLY A 275 18.92 25.17 13.63
N ALA A 276 18.91 24.50 12.49
CA ALA A 276 20.06 24.51 11.59
C ALA A 276 19.51 24.50 10.16
N GLY A 277 19.23 25.69 9.63
CA GLY A 277 19.15 25.85 8.17
C GLY A 277 20.51 25.46 7.62
N GLY A 278 20.63 24.21 7.16
CA GLY A 278 21.80 23.70 6.48
C GLY A 278 22.15 24.66 5.35
N ALA A 279 23.42 25.05 5.28
CA ALA A 279 23.93 25.91 4.22
C ALA A 279 23.53 25.35 2.85
N ARG A 280 23.22 26.21 1.89
CA ARG A 280 22.98 25.84 0.49
C ARG A 280 24.24 25.16 -0.07
N VAL A 281 24.30 23.83 -0.01
CA VAL A 281 25.53 23.11 -0.40
C VAL A 281 25.66 22.98 -1.92
N ASP A 282 24.56 22.90 -2.69
CA ASP A 282 24.69 22.70 -4.14
C ASP A 282 23.37 22.91 -4.90
N ASP A 283 23.33 23.85 -5.84
CA ASP A 283 22.15 24.12 -6.70
C ASP A 283 22.04 23.17 -7.91
N ARG A 284 23.02 22.30 -8.12
CA ARG A 284 22.96 21.28 -9.18
C ARG A 284 21.86 20.24 -8.89
N PRO A 285 21.29 19.59 -9.92
CA PRO A 285 20.45 18.42 -9.74
C PRO A 285 21.10 17.41 -8.81
N VAL A 286 20.29 16.67 -8.05
CA VAL A 286 20.76 15.77 -7.00
C VAL A 286 21.80 14.75 -7.51
N TRP A 287 21.66 14.29 -8.75
CA TRP A 287 22.59 13.36 -9.43
C TRP A 287 23.91 13.99 -9.92
N ASP A 288 24.03 15.32 -9.92
CA ASP A 288 25.24 16.05 -10.33
C ASP A 288 26.10 16.48 -9.12
N ARG A 289 25.64 16.20 -7.90
CA ARG A 289 26.36 16.49 -6.66
C ARG A 289 27.51 15.49 -6.50
N ARG A 290 28.74 16.00 -6.37
CA ARG A 290 29.92 15.13 -6.15
C ARG A 290 29.88 14.54 -4.74
N PRO A 291 30.43 13.33 -4.52
CA PRO A 291 30.69 12.81 -3.18
C PRO A 291 31.66 13.71 -2.41
#